data_AF-A0A1M5P992-F1
#
_entry.id   AF-A0A1M5P992-F1
#
_cell.length_a   1.000
_cell.length_b   1.000
_cell.length_c   1.000
_cell.angle_alpha   90.00
_cell.angle_beta   90.00
_cell.angle_gamma   90.00
#
_symmetry.space_group_name_H-M   'P 1'
#
loop_
_entity.id
_entity.type
_entity.pdbx_description
1 polymer ?
#
loop_
_entity_poly.entity_id
_entity_poly.type
_entity_poly.pdbx_seq_one_letter_code
_entity_poly.pdbx_strand_id
1 'polypeptide(L)' 'MNLLAVIAAVVFMLVYAVPTLRGAHKAEDCAAEGGRWVHSEGFCER' A
#
# COMPACT_ATOMS: atom_id res chain seq x y z
N MET A 1 -16.03 -8.76 -25.24
CA MET A 1 -15.57 -8.15 -23.98
C MET A 1 -14.49 -7.13 -24.34
N ASN A 2 -14.71 -5.84 -24.09
CA ASN A 2 -13.80 -4.78 -24.56
C ASN A 2 -12.44 -4.88 -23.86
N LEU A 3 -11.39 -5.17 -24.63
CA LEU A 3 -10.01 -5.32 -24.13
C LEU A 3 -9.54 -4.05 -23.38
N LEU A 4 -9.99 -2.88 -23.84
CA LEU A 4 -9.74 -1.58 -23.24
C LEU A 4 -10.31 -1.46 -21.81
N ALA A 5 -11.48 -2.05 -21.55
CA ALA A 5 -12.10 -2.02 -20.22
C ALA A 5 -11.32 -2.88 -19.22
N VAL A 6 -10.74 -4.00 -19.67
CA VAL A 6 -9.92 -4.88 -18.83
C VAL A 6 -8.62 -4.18 -18.44
N ILE A 7 -7.94 -3.55 -19.40
CA ILE A 7 -6.69 -2.82 -19.14
C ILE A 7 -6.95 -1.66 -18.16
N ALA A 8 -8.03 -0.89 -18.37
CA ALA A 8 -8.39 0.20 -17.46
C ALA A 8 -8.66 -0.30 -16.04
N ALA A 9 -9.38 -1.42 -15.87
CA ALA A 9 -9.64 -2.00 -14.56
C ALA A 9 -8.37 -2.48 -13.85
N VAL A 10 -7.44 -3.11 -14.58
CA VAL A 10 -6.15 -3.56 -14.03
C VAL A 10 -5.29 -2.37 -13.61
N VAL A 11 -5.21 -1.33 -14.45
CA VAL A 11 -4.48 -0.09 -14.11
C VAL A 11 -5.10 0.57 -12.89
N PHE A 12 -6.43 0.62 -12.80
CA PHE A 12 -7.13 1.18 -11.65
C PHE A 12 -6.83 0.38 -10.37
N MET A 13 -6.88 -0.96 -10.41
CA MET A 13 -6.49 -1.77 -9.26
C MET A 13 -5.03 -1.54 -8.86
N LEU A 14 -4.10 -1.47 -9.82
CA LEU A 14 -2.69 -1.26 -9.50
C LEU A 14 -2.44 0.12 -8.87
N VAL A 15 -3.05 1.18 -9.38
CA VAL A 15 -2.85 2.55 -8.87
C VAL A 15 -3.43 2.71 -7.46
N TYR A 16 -4.57 2.07 -7.16
CA TYR A 16 -5.24 2.25 -5.87
C TYR A 16 -4.88 1.18 -4.83
N ALA A 17 -4.69 -0.08 -5.21
CA ALA A 17 -4.42 -1.17 -4.27
C ALA A 17 -2.94 -1.28 -3.90
N VAL A 18 -2.01 -1.00 -4.82
CA VAL A 18 -0.56 -1.10 -4.54
C VAL A 18 -0.08 -0.12 -3.46
N PRO A 19 -0.46 1.19 -3.46
CA PRO A 19 -0.03 2.09 -2.40
C PRO A 19 -0.58 1.71 -1.02
N THR A 20 -1.81 1.19 -0.95
CA THR A 20 -2.39 0.68 0.31
C THR A 20 -1.63 -0.54 0.83
N LEU A 21 -1.22 -1.46 -0.05
CA LEU A 21 -0.42 -2.63 0.34
C LEU A 21 0.98 -2.23 0.81
N ARG A 22 1.61 -1.24 0.16
CA ARG A 22 2.92 -0.70 0.59
C ARG A 22 2.87 -0.03 1.96
N GLY A 23 1.80 0.70 2.27
CA GLY A 23 1.61 1.31 3.59
C GLY A 23 1.47 0.28 4.70
N ALA A 24 0.74 -0.81 4.45
CA ALA A 24 0.59 -1.92 5.38
C ALA A 24 1.93 -2.63 5.64
N HIS A 25 2.71 -2.89 4.59
CA HIS A 25 3.98 -3.59 4.73
C HIS A 25 5.00 -2.82 5.59
N LYS A 26 5.09 -1.49 5.41
CA LYS A 26 5.95 -0.64 6.27
C LYS A 26 5.51 -0.65 7.73
N ALA A 27 4.22 -0.80 7.99
CA ALA A 27 3.69 -0.90 9.34
C ALA A 27 4.07 -2.23 10.00
N GLU A 28 4.01 -3.32 9.23
CA GLU A 28 4.44 -4.65 9.68
C GLU A 28 5.94 -4.69 9.96
N ASP A 29 6.77 -4.15 9.06
CA ASP A 29 8.23 -4.07 9.24
C ASP A 29 8.60 -3.27 10.50
N CYS A 30 7.95 -2.12 10.71
CA CYS A 30 8.15 -1.28 11.89
C CYS A 30 7.74 -1.98 13.19
N ALA A 31 6.60 -2.69 13.18
CA ALA A 31 6.13 -3.46 14.33
C ALA A 31 7.06 -4.65 14.65
N ALA A 32 7.64 -5.28 13.62
CA ALA A 32 8.62 -6.36 13.78
C ALA A 32 9.91 -5.86 14.45
N GLU A 33 10.30 -4.60 14.25
CA GLU A 33 11.43 -3.96 14.93
C GLU A 33 11.11 -3.45 16.35
N GLY A 34 9.84 -3.59 16.79
CA GLY A 34 9.33 -3.16 18.09
C GLY A 34 8.85 -1.70 18.13
N GLY A 35 8.76 -1.04 16.97
CA GLY A 35 8.28 0.34 16.84
C GLY A 35 6.77 0.44 16.58
N ARG A 36 6.27 1.67 16.58
CA ARG A 36 4.92 2.05 16.19
C ARG A 36 4.94 2.80 14.86
N TRP A 37 4.23 2.27 13.86
CA TRP A 37 4.08 2.95 12.58
C TRP A 37 3.03 4.06 12.65
N VAL A 38 3.45 5.30 12.38
CA VAL A 38 2.56 6.46 12.35
C VAL A 38 2.15 6.73 10.90
N HIS A 39 1.00 6.18 10.49
CA HIS A 39 0.54 6.26 9.10
C HIS A 39 0.27 7.69 8.61
N SER A 40 -0.02 8.64 9.49
CA SER A 40 -0.24 10.05 9.15
C SER A 40 1.04 10.77 8.72
N GLU A 41 2.18 10.36 9.25
CA GLU A 41 3.48 11.01 9.01
C GLU A 41 4.43 10.13 8.20
N GLY A 42 4.08 8.85 8.02
CA GLY A 42 4.80 7.92 7.15
C GLY A 42 6.17 7.49 7.70
N PHE A 43 6.35 7.52 9.02
CA PHE A 43 7.57 7.06 9.68
C PHE A 43 7.29 6.03 10.78
N CYS A 44 8.35 5.30 11.13
CA CYS A 44 8.38 4.33 12.21
C CYS A 44 8.93 5.01 13.47
N GLU A 45 8.11 5.14 14.50
CA GLU A 45 8.48 5.65 15.82
C GLU A 45 9.00 4.47 16.66
N ARG A 46 10.18 4.57 17.26
CA ARG A 46 10.79 3.47 18.02
C ARG A 46 10.95 3.83 19.49
#